data_AF-A0A7X7J2N1-F1
#
_entry.id   AF-A0A7X7J2N1-F1
#
_cell.length_a   1.000
_cell.length_b   1.000
_cell.length_c   1.000
_cell.angle_alpha   90.00
_cell.angle_beta   90.00
_cell.angle_gamma   90.00
#
_symmetry.space_group_name_H-M   'P 1'
#
loop_
_entity.id
_entity.type
_entity.pdbx_description
1 polymer ?
#
loop_
_entity_poly.entity_id
_entity_poly.type
_entity_poly.pdbx_seq_one_letter_code
_entity_poly.pdbx_strand_id
1 'polypeptide(L)'
;MKETFSRRGFMSAAAVGTGAALFGRTAMGQTATDRKADGWPAYPSVKIHRVYVGRQRAAWPKPAFKPEEEVPVFERKLAELKARMGDIELVGGELVQTPDEAAKLIPKLKEADGVLLIHLALGVLPILQQIVEAGRPTAFFSQPFSGHEWMFVQQWQNAGKKVALFATRDLNELADAVNIVAVPARMAHSRLVVVGRSAGTPPAVVAENVKNKLGVDVVPVSVEQVVEAHKSVDPKLAEAEAEQIWIKQAR
;
A
#
# COMPACT_ATOMS: atom_id res chain seq x y z
N MET A 1 12.69 53.96 -17.14
CA MET A 1 13.62 53.01 -16.52
C MET A 1 13.20 51.61 -16.95
N LYS A 2 14.05 50.88 -17.68
CA LYS A 2 13.81 49.47 -18.01
C LYS A 2 14.18 48.66 -16.78
N GLU A 3 13.21 48.09 -16.08
CA GLU A 3 13.50 47.15 -15.01
C GLU A 3 14.02 45.85 -15.63
N THR A 4 15.32 45.62 -15.48
CA THR A 4 15.96 44.38 -15.90
C THR A 4 15.67 43.29 -14.86
N PHE A 5 14.77 42.36 -15.21
CA PHE A 5 14.53 41.15 -14.43
C PHE A 5 15.82 40.31 -14.41
N SER A 6 16.44 40.16 -13.25
CA SER A 6 17.67 39.37 -13.13
C SER A 6 17.36 37.86 -13.22
N ARG A 7 18.32 37.05 -13.69
CA ARG A 7 18.20 35.57 -13.68
C ARG A 7 17.88 35.01 -12.29
N ARG A 8 18.31 35.67 -11.21
CA ARG A 8 17.90 35.32 -9.84
C ARG A 8 16.44 35.68 -9.55
N GLY A 9 15.95 36.81 -10.04
CA GLY A 9 14.53 37.18 -9.96
C GLY A 9 13.62 36.16 -10.65
N PHE A 10 14.02 35.66 -11.83
CA PHE A 10 13.30 34.60 -12.55
C PHE A 10 13.32 33.26 -11.78
N MET A 11 14.48 32.84 -11.26
CA MET A 11 14.59 31.59 -10.49
C MET A 11 13.89 31.65 -9.12
N SER A 12 13.86 32.82 -8.48
CA SER A 12 13.12 33.03 -7.23
C SER A 12 11.60 33.06 -7.46
N ALA A 13 11.13 33.66 -8.57
CA ALA A 13 9.72 33.59 -8.96
C ALA A 13 9.32 32.17 -9.38
N ALA A 14 10.22 31.42 -10.03
CA ALA A 14 10.03 30.00 -10.31
C ALA A 14 10.01 29.16 -9.03
N ALA A 15 10.80 29.47 -7.99
CA ALA A 15 10.72 28.74 -6.71
C ALA A 15 9.39 28.96 -5.97
N VAL A 16 8.77 30.14 -6.11
CA VAL A 16 7.43 30.42 -5.56
C VAL A 16 6.33 29.81 -6.43
N GLY A 17 6.44 29.86 -7.76
CA GLY A 17 5.50 29.22 -8.69
C GLY A 17 5.58 27.69 -8.69
N THR A 18 6.77 27.12 -8.49
CA THR A 18 6.95 25.66 -8.27
C THR A 18 6.48 25.27 -6.88
N GLY A 19 6.54 26.18 -5.91
CA GLY A 19 5.86 26.03 -4.61
C GLY A 19 4.35 25.85 -4.77
N ALA A 20 3.68 26.67 -5.59
CA ALA A 20 2.25 26.53 -5.85
C ALA A 20 1.87 25.25 -6.62
N ALA A 21 2.72 24.77 -7.54
CA ALA A 21 2.55 23.45 -8.16
C ALA A 21 2.80 22.29 -7.17
N LEU A 22 3.72 22.48 -6.22
CA LEU A 22 4.02 21.53 -5.14
C LEU A 22 3.05 21.65 -3.95
N PHE A 23 2.18 22.67 -3.93
CA PHE A 23 1.04 22.79 -3.01
C PHE A 23 -0.21 22.04 -3.50
N GLY A 24 -0.08 21.20 -4.53
CA GLY A 24 -0.91 20.01 -4.72
C GLY A 24 -0.77 18.97 -3.59
N ARG A 25 -0.54 19.41 -2.33
CA ARG A 25 -0.52 18.58 -1.12
C ARG A 25 -1.89 18.04 -0.74
N THR A 26 -2.92 18.29 -1.54
CA THR A 26 -4.21 17.59 -1.49
C THR A 26 -4.30 16.40 -2.46
N ALA A 27 -3.36 16.23 -3.40
CA ALA A 27 -3.40 15.14 -4.40
C ALA A 27 -2.69 13.84 -3.96
N MET A 28 -1.96 13.84 -2.84
CA MET A 28 -1.36 12.61 -2.28
C MET A 28 -2.33 11.78 -1.42
N GLY A 29 -3.59 12.20 -1.35
CA GLY A 29 -4.67 11.48 -0.69
C GLY A 29 -5.91 11.34 -1.56
N GLN A 30 -5.77 11.36 -2.89
CA GLN A 30 -6.90 11.00 -3.76
C GLN A 30 -7.25 9.54 -3.48
N THR A 31 -8.33 9.36 -2.72
CA THR A 31 -8.97 8.08 -2.52
C THR A 31 -9.45 7.57 -3.88
N ALA A 32 -9.63 6.26 -4.06
CA ALA A 32 -10.13 5.73 -5.33
C ALA A 32 -11.48 6.35 -5.77
N THR A 33 -12.23 6.92 -4.82
CA THR A 33 -13.44 7.71 -5.05
C THR A 33 -13.18 9.05 -5.74
N ASP A 34 -12.05 9.73 -5.46
CA ASP A 34 -11.74 11.04 -6.05
C ASP A 34 -11.31 10.91 -7.51
N ARG A 35 -10.57 9.84 -7.87
CA ARG A 35 -10.13 9.61 -9.26
C ARG A 35 -11.25 9.29 -10.24
N LYS A 36 -12.33 8.64 -9.77
CA LYS A 36 -13.53 8.39 -10.59
C LYS A 36 -14.22 9.69 -11.00
N ALA A 37 -14.18 10.71 -10.15
CA ALA A 37 -14.75 12.03 -10.47
C ALA A 37 -13.99 12.73 -11.60
N ASP A 38 -12.68 12.46 -11.70
CA ASP A 38 -11.78 13.02 -12.72
C ASP A 38 -11.76 12.20 -14.03
N GLY A 39 -12.64 11.20 -14.18
CA GLY A 39 -12.74 10.37 -15.40
C GLY A 39 -11.63 9.33 -15.57
N TRP A 40 -10.76 9.13 -14.57
CA TRP A 40 -9.72 8.10 -14.61
C TRP A 40 -10.29 6.71 -14.28
N PRO A 41 -9.73 5.64 -14.88
CA PRO A 41 -10.12 4.28 -14.53
C PRO A 41 -9.84 4.03 -13.03
N ALA A 42 -10.80 3.41 -12.36
CA ALA A 42 -10.60 2.99 -10.97
C ALA A 42 -9.49 1.95 -10.89
N TYR A 43 -8.67 2.03 -9.84
CA TYR A 43 -7.74 0.95 -9.55
C TYR A 43 -8.51 -0.33 -9.25
N PRO A 44 -7.97 -1.51 -9.63
CA PRO A 44 -8.52 -2.78 -9.17
C PRO A 44 -8.55 -2.79 -7.64
N SER A 45 -9.68 -3.20 -7.06
CA SER A 45 -9.79 -3.38 -5.61
C SER A 45 -8.80 -4.43 -5.14
N VAL A 46 -8.04 -4.12 -4.08
CA VAL A 46 -7.10 -5.06 -3.48
C VAL A 46 -7.81 -5.83 -2.37
N LYS A 47 -7.76 -7.17 -2.41
CA LYS A 47 -8.39 -8.04 -1.41
C LYS A 47 -7.41 -8.48 -0.36
N ILE A 48 -7.63 -8.06 0.89
CA ILE A 48 -6.81 -8.49 2.03
C ILE A 48 -7.65 -9.42 2.91
N HIS A 49 -7.20 -10.67 3.06
CA HIS A 49 -7.87 -11.65 3.91
C HIS A 49 -7.43 -11.44 5.36
N ARG A 50 -8.37 -11.09 6.24
CA ARG A 50 -8.09 -10.99 7.68
C ARG A 50 -8.38 -12.32 8.37
N VAL A 51 -7.47 -12.71 9.25
CA VAL A 51 -7.57 -13.95 10.01
C VAL A 51 -7.13 -13.70 11.44
N TYR A 52 -7.89 -14.23 12.38
CA TYR A 52 -7.59 -14.19 13.81
C TYR A 52 -7.04 -15.54 14.22
N VAL A 53 -5.92 -15.55 14.95
CA VAL A 53 -5.31 -16.79 15.42
C VAL A 53 -5.16 -16.72 16.93
N GLY A 54 -5.91 -17.56 17.62
CA GLY A 54 -5.87 -17.70 19.06
C GLY A 54 -6.56 -18.97 19.48
N ARG A 55 -6.09 -19.59 20.57
CA ARG A 55 -6.64 -20.84 21.09
C ARG A 55 -7.26 -20.62 22.46
N GLN A 56 -8.44 -21.20 22.68
CA GLN A 56 -9.03 -21.23 24.02
C GLN A 56 -8.09 -21.86 25.05
N ARG A 57 -8.09 -21.30 26.27
CA ARG A 57 -7.31 -21.78 27.44
C ARG A 57 -5.79 -21.81 27.21
N ALA A 58 -5.27 -21.21 26.14
CA ALA A 58 -3.85 -21.10 25.83
C ALA A 58 -3.24 -19.75 26.25
N ALA A 59 -3.99 -18.92 26.96
CA ALA A 59 -3.60 -17.56 27.28
C ALA A 59 -2.91 -17.45 28.64
N TRP A 60 -1.60 -17.54 28.63
CA TRP A 60 -0.78 -16.98 29.71
C TRP A 60 -0.44 -15.52 29.36
N PRO A 61 -0.51 -14.55 30.29
CA PRO A 61 -0.72 -14.66 31.74
C PRO A 61 -2.19 -14.57 32.18
N LYS A 62 -3.16 -14.56 31.26
CA LYS A 62 -4.60 -14.39 31.54
C LYS A 62 -5.39 -15.65 31.19
N PRO A 63 -5.48 -16.67 32.08
CA PRO A 63 -6.19 -17.92 31.80
C PRO A 63 -7.67 -17.76 31.41
N ALA A 64 -8.28 -16.64 31.82
CA ALA A 64 -9.67 -16.28 31.49
C ALA A 64 -9.83 -15.60 30.12
N PHE A 65 -8.75 -15.37 29.38
CA PHE A 65 -8.80 -14.78 28.05
C PHE A 65 -9.51 -15.72 27.06
N LYS A 66 -10.35 -15.13 26.23
CA LYS A 66 -11.12 -15.81 25.20
C LYS A 66 -10.89 -15.08 23.87
N PRO A 67 -10.25 -15.72 22.88
CA PRO A 67 -10.02 -15.11 21.57
C PRO A 67 -11.31 -14.60 20.93
N GLU A 68 -12.44 -15.25 21.17
CA GLU A 68 -13.76 -14.88 20.65
C GLU A 68 -14.23 -13.51 21.13
N GLU A 69 -13.82 -13.06 22.32
CA GLU A 69 -14.18 -11.75 22.87
C GLU A 69 -13.32 -10.63 22.28
N GLU A 70 -12.12 -10.94 21.77
CA GLU A 70 -11.22 -9.97 21.13
C GLU A 70 -11.58 -9.69 19.67
N VAL A 71 -12.07 -10.69 18.92
CA VAL A 71 -12.42 -10.53 17.50
C VAL A 71 -13.33 -9.31 17.26
N PRO A 72 -14.44 -9.10 18.01
CA PRO A 72 -15.28 -7.91 17.83
C PRO A 72 -14.57 -6.58 18.10
N VAL A 73 -13.53 -6.55 18.94
CA VAL A 73 -12.74 -5.34 19.22
C VAL A 73 -11.98 -4.91 17.96
N PHE A 74 -11.29 -5.86 17.33
CA PHE A 74 -10.57 -5.63 16.09
C PHE A 74 -11.51 -5.33 14.93
N GLU A 75 -12.61 -6.07 14.77
CA GLU A 75 -13.59 -5.81 13.70
C GLU A 75 -14.17 -4.40 13.79
N ARG A 76 -14.55 -3.94 15.01
CA ARG A 76 -15.01 -2.56 15.20
C ARG A 76 -13.92 -1.56 14.81
N LYS A 77 -12.67 -1.79 15.21
CA LYS A 77 -11.58 -0.89 14.87
C LYS A 77 -11.29 -0.86 13.37
N LEU A 78 -11.29 -2.00 12.70
CA LEU A 78 -11.11 -2.09 11.25
C LEU A 78 -12.24 -1.34 10.52
N ALA A 79 -13.47 -1.41 11.01
CA ALA A 79 -14.59 -0.63 10.48
C ALA A 79 -14.40 0.88 10.64
N GLU A 80 -13.95 1.35 11.81
CA GLU A 80 -13.60 2.77 12.03
C GLU A 80 -12.48 3.25 11.09
N LEU A 81 -11.51 2.38 10.82
CA LEU A 81 -10.34 2.70 10.01
C LEU A 81 -10.56 2.56 8.51
N LYS A 82 -11.74 2.14 8.06
CA LYS A 82 -12.02 1.85 6.64
C LYS A 82 -11.64 3.01 5.71
N ALA A 83 -11.91 4.25 6.11
CA ALA A 83 -11.54 5.43 5.33
C ALA A 83 -10.01 5.58 5.10
N ARG A 84 -9.18 5.11 6.04
CA ARG A 84 -7.71 5.11 5.94
C ARG A 84 -7.15 3.99 5.05
N MET A 85 -7.98 3.00 4.68
CA MET A 85 -7.60 1.86 3.85
C MET A 85 -7.98 2.06 2.36
N GLY A 86 -8.76 3.10 2.05
CA GLY A 86 -9.11 3.46 0.68
C GLY A 86 -9.93 2.39 -0.04
N ASP A 87 -9.38 1.86 -1.13
CA ASP A 87 -9.97 0.86 -2.04
C ASP A 87 -9.69 -0.60 -1.66
N ILE A 88 -9.13 -0.82 -0.47
CA ILE A 88 -8.85 -2.16 0.03
C ILE A 88 -10.14 -2.81 0.54
N GLU A 89 -10.43 -4.00 0.04
CA GLU A 89 -11.53 -4.85 0.51
C GLU A 89 -10.99 -5.84 1.55
N LEU A 90 -11.47 -5.71 2.79
CA LEU A 90 -11.20 -6.70 3.84
C LEU A 90 -12.18 -7.87 3.73
N VAL A 91 -11.65 -9.04 3.38
CA VAL A 91 -12.41 -10.31 3.31
C VAL A 91 -12.02 -11.23 4.46
N GLY A 92 -12.77 -12.32 4.66
CA GLY A 92 -12.51 -13.26 5.76
C GLY A 92 -13.01 -12.74 7.12
N GLY A 93 -12.28 -13.06 8.18
CA GLY A 93 -12.66 -12.81 9.57
C GLY A 93 -12.74 -14.07 10.42
N GLU A 94 -12.24 -15.20 9.93
CA GLU A 94 -12.25 -16.46 10.66
C GLU A 94 -11.33 -16.40 11.90
N LEU A 95 -11.83 -16.92 13.03
CA LEU A 95 -11.00 -17.27 14.19
C LEU A 95 -10.51 -18.71 14.03
N VAL A 96 -9.22 -18.87 13.83
CA VAL A 96 -8.55 -20.16 13.64
C VAL A 96 -7.87 -20.57 14.95
N GLN A 97 -8.26 -21.74 15.46
CA GLN A 97 -7.79 -22.29 16.73
C GLN A 97 -7.02 -23.60 16.58
N THR A 98 -7.10 -24.24 15.40
CA THR A 98 -6.43 -25.53 15.11
C THR A 98 -5.69 -25.53 13.78
N PRO A 99 -4.67 -26.38 13.61
CA PRO A 99 -4.01 -26.57 12.31
C PRO A 99 -4.95 -27.04 11.19
N ASP A 100 -5.96 -27.86 11.50
CA ASP A 100 -6.91 -28.33 10.49
C ASP A 100 -7.81 -27.22 9.95
N GLU A 101 -8.20 -26.28 10.82
CA GLU A 101 -8.90 -25.05 10.41
C GLU A 101 -8.01 -24.16 9.53
N ALA A 102 -6.74 -24.04 9.89
CA ALA A 102 -5.75 -23.29 9.10
C ALA A 102 -5.58 -23.90 7.70
N ALA A 103 -5.46 -25.22 7.62
CA ALA A 103 -5.34 -25.97 6.37
C ALA A 103 -6.55 -25.73 5.44
N LYS A 104 -7.77 -25.69 5.99
CA LYS A 104 -9.00 -25.37 5.23
C LYS A 104 -9.04 -23.93 4.74
N LEU A 105 -8.31 -23.02 5.38
CA LEU A 105 -8.26 -21.60 5.00
C LEU A 105 -7.29 -21.32 3.85
N ILE A 106 -6.26 -22.16 3.66
CA ILE A 106 -5.19 -21.94 2.67
C ILE A 106 -5.71 -21.60 1.25
N PRO A 107 -6.73 -22.28 0.68
CA PRO A 107 -7.25 -21.91 -0.64
C PRO A 107 -7.77 -20.46 -0.69
N LYS A 108 -8.50 -20.02 0.33
CA LYS A 108 -9.01 -18.64 0.42
C LYS A 108 -7.88 -17.63 0.54
N LEU A 109 -6.86 -17.92 1.35
CA LEU A 109 -5.68 -17.06 1.45
C LEU A 109 -4.99 -16.92 0.10
N LYS A 110 -4.91 -18.00 -0.69
CA LYS A 110 -4.33 -17.97 -2.03
C LYS A 110 -5.16 -17.18 -3.04
N GLU A 111 -6.43 -16.90 -2.80
CA GLU A 111 -7.24 -16.03 -3.67
C GLU A 111 -7.10 -14.54 -3.32
N ALA A 112 -6.61 -14.23 -2.12
CA ALA A 112 -6.36 -12.86 -1.67
C ALA A 112 -5.01 -12.33 -2.17
N ASP A 113 -4.91 -11.00 -2.20
CA ASP A 113 -3.71 -10.26 -2.57
C ASP A 113 -2.70 -10.17 -1.42
N GLY A 114 -3.19 -10.23 -0.19
CA GLY A 114 -2.41 -10.24 1.04
C GLY A 114 -3.22 -10.70 2.24
N VAL A 115 -2.57 -10.82 3.39
CA VAL A 115 -3.15 -11.34 4.63
C VAL A 115 -2.91 -10.36 5.77
N LEU A 116 -3.97 -10.04 6.52
CA LEU A 116 -3.86 -9.43 7.84
C LEU A 116 -4.01 -10.55 8.88
N LEU A 117 -2.89 -10.95 9.47
CA LEU A 117 -2.81 -12.01 10.47
C LEU A 117 -2.77 -11.40 11.87
N ILE A 118 -3.87 -11.53 12.62
CA ILE A 118 -4.01 -11.00 13.98
C ILE A 118 -3.74 -12.13 14.98
N HIS A 119 -2.60 -12.04 15.65
CA HIS A 119 -2.14 -12.98 16.65
C HIS A 119 -2.71 -12.62 18.02
N LEU A 120 -3.47 -13.54 18.62
CA LEU A 120 -4.25 -13.32 19.84
C LEU A 120 -3.80 -14.13 21.05
N ALA A 121 -3.17 -15.30 20.87
CA ALA A 121 -2.80 -16.18 21.99
C ALA A 121 -1.53 -17.00 21.71
N LEU A 122 -0.80 -17.32 22.78
CA LEU A 122 0.37 -18.20 22.80
C LEU A 122 0.00 -19.64 22.37
N GLY A 123 1.00 -20.39 21.89
CA GLY A 123 0.90 -21.82 21.59
C GLY A 123 0.29 -22.10 20.21
N VAL A 124 0.32 -21.12 19.31
CA VAL A 124 -0.33 -21.18 18.00
C VAL A 124 0.66 -21.16 16.83
N LEU A 125 1.97 -21.28 17.10
CA LEU A 125 3.02 -21.26 16.08
C LEU A 125 2.73 -22.18 14.86
N PRO A 126 2.29 -23.44 15.02
CA PRO A 126 1.99 -24.29 13.86
C PRO A 126 0.90 -23.72 12.94
N ILE A 127 -0.09 -23.03 13.51
CA ILE A 127 -1.18 -22.37 12.76
C ILE A 127 -0.62 -21.17 11.99
N LEU A 128 0.13 -20.30 12.69
CA LEU A 128 0.74 -19.11 12.09
C LEU A 128 1.68 -19.49 10.94
N GLN A 129 2.48 -20.54 11.13
CA GLN A 129 3.42 -21.01 10.12
C GLN A 129 2.71 -21.49 8.85
N GLN A 130 1.63 -22.27 8.97
CA GLN A 130 0.85 -22.70 7.80
C GLN A 130 0.26 -21.52 7.01
N ILE A 131 -0.23 -20.50 7.71
CA ILE A 131 -0.77 -19.27 7.09
C ILE A 131 0.34 -18.53 6.33
N VAL A 132 1.52 -18.35 6.93
CA VAL A 132 2.67 -17.70 6.29
C VAL A 132 3.19 -18.53 5.10
N GLU A 133 3.13 -19.86 5.18
CA GLU A 133 3.53 -20.78 4.11
C GLU A 133 2.60 -20.72 2.88
N ALA A 134 1.39 -20.17 3.01
CA ALA A 134 0.53 -19.86 1.86
C ALA A 134 1.18 -18.89 0.86
N GLY A 135 2.24 -18.16 1.27
CA GLY A 135 3.12 -17.41 0.37
C GLY A 135 2.62 -16.02 -0.01
N ARG A 136 1.52 -15.57 0.61
CA ARG A 136 0.98 -14.22 0.40
C ARG A 136 1.69 -13.19 1.29
N PRO A 137 1.86 -11.94 0.82
CA PRO A 137 2.28 -10.82 1.68
C PRO A 137 1.42 -10.79 2.94
N THR A 138 2.03 -10.86 4.11
CA THR A 138 1.34 -11.02 5.39
C THR A 138 1.76 -9.93 6.36
N ALA A 139 0.79 -9.23 6.94
CA ALA A 139 1.00 -8.34 8.06
C ALA A 139 0.70 -9.13 9.33
N PHE A 140 1.74 -9.39 10.12
CA PHE A 140 1.66 -10.07 11.40
C PHE A 140 1.42 -9.03 12.50
N PHE A 141 0.16 -8.86 12.90
CA PHE A 141 -0.24 -7.94 13.95
C PHE A 141 -0.31 -8.69 15.28
N SER A 142 0.50 -8.29 16.26
CA SER A 142 0.57 -8.94 17.56
C SER A 142 0.64 -7.90 18.64
N GLN A 143 -0.42 -7.79 19.46
CA GLN A 143 -0.37 -6.91 20.62
C GLN A 143 0.59 -7.46 21.68
N PRO A 144 1.20 -6.60 22.51
CA PRO A 144 1.91 -7.05 23.71
C PRO A 144 1.05 -8.04 24.50
N PHE A 145 1.67 -9.12 24.97
CA PHE A 145 1.03 -10.23 25.69
C PHE A 145 0.11 -11.16 24.87
N SER A 146 0.06 -11.05 23.54
CA SER A 146 -0.65 -12.04 22.70
C SER A 146 0.09 -13.38 22.60
N GLY A 147 1.39 -13.41 22.92
CA GLY A 147 2.23 -14.61 22.83
C GLY A 147 3.69 -14.22 22.52
N HIS A 148 4.53 -15.22 22.30
CA HIS A 148 5.96 -15.03 21.98
C HIS A 148 6.25 -15.24 20.49
N GLU A 149 5.26 -15.68 19.71
CA GLU A 149 5.41 -16.14 18.34
C GLU A 149 5.84 -15.05 17.37
N TRP A 150 5.65 -13.78 17.72
CA TRP A 150 6.17 -12.64 16.95
C TRP A 150 7.69 -12.72 16.74
N MET A 151 8.42 -13.40 17.63
CA MET A 151 9.87 -13.59 17.49
C MET A 151 10.24 -14.43 16.27
N PHE A 152 9.31 -15.25 15.74
CA PHE A 152 9.54 -16.08 14.56
C PHE A 152 9.50 -15.31 13.23
N VAL A 153 9.05 -14.05 13.25
CA VAL A 153 8.95 -13.24 12.03
C VAL A 153 10.32 -13.05 11.37
N GLN A 154 11.38 -12.86 12.15
CA GLN A 154 12.73 -12.73 11.59
C GLN A 154 13.18 -14.00 10.87
N GLN A 155 12.90 -15.19 11.43
CA GLN A 155 13.20 -16.47 10.79
C GLN A 155 12.41 -16.62 9.48
N TRP A 156 11.12 -16.25 9.47
CA TRP A 156 10.32 -16.28 8.24
C TRP A 156 10.86 -15.33 7.18
N GLN A 157 11.27 -14.12 7.55
CA GLN A 157 11.89 -13.16 6.64
C GLN A 157 13.22 -13.68 6.08
N ASN A 158 14.07 -14.28 6.92
CA ASN A 158 15.33 -14.90 6.48
C ASN A 158 15.08 -16.09 5.52
N ALA A 159 13.95 -16.80 5.68
CA ALA A 159 13.48 -17.83 4.76
C ALA A 159 12.79 -17.27 3.49
N GLY A 160 12.85 -15.95 3.26
CA GLY A 160 12.31 -15.29 2.08
C GLY A 160 10.79 -15.06 2.10
N LYS A 161 10.12 -15.29 3.23
CA LYS A 161 8.68 -15.02 3.37
C LYS A 161 8.43 -13.51 3.46
N LYS A 162 7.35 -13.05 2.82
CA LYS A 162 6.95 -11.63 2.81
C LYS A 162 6.08 -11.32 4.02
N VAL A 163 6.71 -11.21 5.20
CA VAL A 163 6.01 -10.94 6.46
C VAL A 163 6.47 -9.61 7.05
N ALA A 164 5.53 -8.72 7.38
CA ALA A 164 5.78 -7.47 8.10
C ALA A 164 5.26 -7.60 9.54
N LEU A 165 6.10 -7.28 10.54
CA LEU A 165 5.73 -7.36 11.95
C LEU A 165 5.17 -6.02 12.46
N PHE A 166 3.99 -6.08 13.09
CA PHE A 166 3.37 -5.00 13.84
C PHE A 166 3.20 -5.45 15.30
N ALA A 167 4.25 -5.27 16.10
CA ALA A 167 4.28 -5.60 17.52
C ALA A 167 3.85 -4.40 18.38
N THR A 168 2.59 -4.00 18.26
CA THR A 168 2.06 -2.74 18.80
C THR A 168 0.77 -2.95 19.56
N ARG A 169 0.48 -2.08 20.53
CA ARG A 169 -0.83 -1.99 21.17
C ARG A 169 -1.75 -0.97 20.50
N ASP A 170 -1.21 -0.14 19.61
CA ASP A 170 -1.98 0.87 18.90
C ASP A 170 -2.76 0.23 17.76
N LEU A 171 -4.07 0.06 17.97
CA LEU A 171 -4.93 -0.52 16.95
C LEU A 171 -5.12 0.42 15.74
N ASN A 172 -4.69 1.69 15.81
CA ASN A 172 -4.67 2.57 14.64
C ASN A 172 -3.66 2.14 13.58
N GLU A 173 -2.65 1.34 13.94
CA GLU A 173 -1.67 0.77 13.00
C GLU A 173 -2.26 -0.38 12.16
N LEU A 174 -3.48 -0.87 12.46
CA LEU A 174 -4.15 -1.85 11.61
C LEU A 174 -4.35 -1.34 10.18
N ALA A 175 -4.58 -0.03 10.00
CA ALA A 175 -4.67 0.58 8.67
C ALA A 175 -3.31 0.50 7.95
N ASP A 176 -2.22 0.76 8.66
CA ASP A 176 -0.87 0.73 8.08
C ASP A 176 -0.45 -0.70 7.75
N ALA A 177 -0.82 -1.65 8.61
CA ALA A 177 -0.66 -3.09 8.41
C ALA A 177 -1.38 -3.60 7.15
N VAL A 178 -2.60 -3.15 6.92
CA VAL A 178 -3.37 -3.48 5.70
C VAL A 178 -2.78 -2.79 4.47
N ASN A 179 -2.42 -1.51 4.59
CA ASN A 179 -1.86 -0.74 3.48
C ASN A 179 -0.51 -1.30 2.99
N ILE A 180 0.38 -1.73 3.88
CA ILE A 180 1.70 -2.23 3.48
C ILE A 180 1.61 -3.54 2.67
N VAL A 181 0.68 -4.44 3.03
CA VAL A 181 0.51 -5.70 2.30
C VAL A 181 -0.30 -5.56 1.02
N ALA A 182 -1.01 -4.45 0.84
CA ALA A 182 -1.66 -4.12 -0.42
C ALA A 182 -0.68 -3.61 -1.50
N VAL A 183 0.50 -3.11 -1.10
CA VAL A 183 1.49 -2.53 -2.03
C VAL A 183 1.87 -3.47 -3.18
N PRO A 184 2.21 -4.75 -2.96
CA PRO A 184 2.58 -5.65 -4.06
C PRO A 184 1.50 -5.81 -5.13
N ALA A 185 0.22 -5.88 -4.74
CA ALA A 185 -0.88 -5.97 -5.69
C ALA A 185 -1.07 -4.66 -6.47
N ARG A 186 -0.97 -3.51 -5.78
CA ARG A 186 -1.00 -2.20 -6.47
C ARG A 186 0.14 -2.05 -7.47
N MET A 187 1.34 -2.48 -7.10
CA MET A 187 2.49 -2.47 -7.99
C MET A 187 2.27 -3.36 -9.22
N ALA A 188 1.68 -4.54 -9.05
CA ALA A 188 1.32 -5.44 -10.16
C ALA A 188 0.32 -4.84 -11.16
N HIS A 189 -0.46 -3.85 -10.74
CA HIS A 189 -1.41 -3.12 -11.60
C HIS A 189 -0.89 -1.75 -12.04
N SER A 190 0.34 -1.39 -11.66
CA SER A 190 0.92 -0.09 -11.97
C SER A 190 1.79 -0.15 -13.22
N ARG A 191 1.84 0.99 -13.94
CA ARG A 191 2.74 1.20 -15.08
C ARG A 191 3.63 2.40 -14.81
N LEU A 192 4.93 2.24 -15.05
CA LEU A 192 5.93 3.28 -14.97
C LEU A 192 6.36 3.69 -16.39
N VAL A 193 6.06 4.92 -16.80
CA VAL A 193 6.52 5.46 -18.08
C VAL A 193 7.91 6.05 -17.90
N VAL A 194 8.89 5.58 -18.67
CA VAL A 194 10.27 6.08 -18.65
C VAL A 194 10.57 6.78 -19.95
N VAL A 195 10.82 8.09 -19.89
CA VAL A 195 11.15 8.89 -21.07
C VAL A 195 12.64 8.83 -21.35
N GLY A 196 13.01 8.44 -22.57
CA GLY A 196 14.40 8.30 -22.99
C GLY A 196 15.04 7.02 -22.46
N ARG A 197 16.29 7.10 -21.99
CA ARG A 197 17.05 5.95 -21.53
C ARG A 197 16.91 5.76 -20.02
N SER A 198 16.56 4.54 -19.59
CA SER A 198 16.60 4.15 -18.18
C SER A 198 18.01 4.33 -17.59
N ALA A 199 18.10 5.03 -16.46
CA ALA A 199 19.34 5.23 -15.70
C ALA A 199 19.22 4.61 -14.30
N GLY A 200 20.31 4.06 -13.77
CA GLY A 200 20.31 3.43 -12.45
C GLY A 200 21.29 2.27 -12.34
N THR A 201 21.03 1.36 -11.39
CA THR A 201 21.83 0.15 -11.23
C THR A 201 21.63 -0.81 -12.41
N PRO A 202 22.62 -1.68 -12.73
CA PRO A 202 22.50 -2.61 -13.86
C PRO A 202 21.21 -3.45 -13.88
N PRO A 203 20.68 -3.95 -12.74
CA PRO A 203 19.40 -4.65 -12.74
C PRO A 203 18.19 -3.72 -12.99
N ALA A 204 18.23 -2.49 -12.48
CA ALA A 204 17.09 -1.57 -12.53
C ALA A 204 16.88 -0.92 -13.91
N VAL A 205 17.91 -0.87 -14.75
CA VAL A 205 17.78 -0.35 -16.13
C VAL A 205 17.08 -1.34 -17.08
N VAL A 206 16.92 -2.60 -16.67
CA VAL A 206 16.21 -3.64 -17.43
C VAL A 206 14.77 -3.74 -16.95
N ALA A 207 13.81 -3.34 -17.79
CA ALA A 207 12.38 -3.32 -17.47
C ALA A 207 11.86 -4.67 -16.93
N GLU A 208 12.29 -5.77 -17.54
CA GLU A 208 11.89 -7.12 -17.14
C GLU A 208 12.34 -7.47 -15.70
N ASN A 209 13.54 -7.06 -15.32
CA ASN A 209 14.04 -7.27 -13.95
C ASN A 209 13.22 -6.49 -12.93
N VAL A 210 12.80 -5.26 -13.26
CA VAL A 210 11.93 -4.45 -12.42
C VAL A 210 10.57 -5.11 -12.25
N LYS A 211 9.97 -5.59 -13.35
CA LYS A 211 8.71 -6.33 -13.32
C LYS A 211 8.79 -7.61 -12.49
N ASN A 212 9.83 -8.42 -12.70
CA ASN A 212 10.02 -9.66 -11.96
C ASN A 212 10.23 -9.43 -10.46
N LYS A 213 10.88 -8.32 -10.08
CA LYS A 213 11.17 -8.00 -8.68
C LYS A 213 10.02 -7.31 -7.96
N LEU A 214 9.36 -6.36 -8.61
CA LEU A 214 8.40 -5.44 -7.99
C LEU A 214 6.96 -5.61 -8.51
N GLY A 215 6.77 -6.31 -9.63
CA GLY A 215 5.47 -6.50 -10.28
C GLY A 215 5.07 -5.39 -11.26
N VAL A 216 5.75 -4.24 -11.23
CA VAL A 216 5.39 -3.07 -12.03
C VAL A 216 5.83 -3.18 -13.49
N ASP A 217 4.95 -2.79 -14.41
CA ASP A 217 5.24 -2.71 -15.83
C ASP A 217 6.02 -1.42 -16.15
N VAL A 218 7.22 -1.54 -16.72
CA VAL A 218 8.02 -0.39 -17.16
C VAL A 218 7.85 -0.21 -18.67
N VAL A 219 7.31 0.94 -19.07
CA VAL A 219 7.03 1.31 -20.46
C VAL A 219 8.01 2.39 -20.92
N PRO A 220 9.04 2.04 -21.70
CA PRO A 220 9.93 3.03 -22.26
C PRO A 220 9.23 3.81 -23.37
N VAL A 221 9.39 5.13 -23.37
CA VAL A 221 8.92 6.02 -24.44
C VAL A 221 10.09 6.90 -24.90
N SER A 222 10.18 7.16 -26.19
CA SER A 222 11.23 8.00 -26.75
C SER A 222 10.95 9.48 -26.50
N VAL A 223 11.98 10.32 -26.55
CA VAL A 223 11.82 11.77 -26.44
C VAL A 223 10.99 12.30 -27.61
N GLU A 224 11.14 11.73 -28.80
CA GLU A 224 10.39 12.09 -30.01
C GLU A 224 8.90 11.80 -29.86
N GLN A 225 8.53 10.66 -29.25
CA GLN A 225 7.13 10.34 -28.96
C GLN A 225 6.50 11.38 -28.02
N VAL A 226 7.26 11.83 -27.02
CA VAL A 226 6.81 12.89 -26.11
C VAL A 226 6.66 14.21 -26.84
N VAL A 227 7.63 14.59 -27.68
CA VAL A 227 7.56 15.82 -28.49
C VAL A 227 6.36 15.81 -29.43
N GLU A 228 6.07 14.67 -30.06
CA GLU A 228 4.91 14.53 -30.94
C GLU A 228 3.59 14.64 -30.15
N ALA A 229 3.52 14.01 -28.98
CA ALA A 229 2.36 14.14 -28.09
C ALA A 229 2.13 15.59 -27.62
N HIS A 230 3.19 16.40 -27.46
CA HIS A 230 3.03 17.82 -27.14
C HIS A 230 2.49 18.64 -28.32
N LYS A 231 2.92 18.33 -29.56
CA LYS A 231 2.47 19.05 -30.76
C LYS A 231 1.00 18.80 -31.10
N SER A 232 0.44 17.68 -30.66
CA SER A 232 -0.97 17.34 -30.91
C SER A 232 -1.96 18.02 -29.96
N VAL A 233 -1.48 18.73 -28.94
CA VAL A 233 -2.32 19.49 -28.00
C VAL A 233 -2.85 20.77 -28.67
N ASP A 234 -4.15 21.06 -28.51
CA ASP A 234 -4.74 22.32 -29.00
C ASP A 234 -4.16 23.52 -28.23
N PRO A 235 -3.51 24.48 -28.93
CA PRO A 235 -2.96 25.68 -28.30
C PRO A 235 -3.98 26.48 -27.46
N LYS A 236 -5.26 26.52 -27.89
CA LYS A 236 -6.29 27.25 -27.15
C LYS A 236 -6.64 26.60 -25.81
N LEU A 237 -6.64 25.27 -25.75
CA LEU A 237 -6.84 24.55 -24.50
C LEU A 237 -5.65 24.75 -23.56
N ALA A 238 -4.43 24.71 -24.11
CA ALA A 238 -3.21 24.96 -23.35
C ALA A 238 -3.18 26.39 -22.78
N GLU A 239 -3.55 27.40 -23.57
CA GLU A 239 -3.66 28.81 -23.11
C GLU A 239 -4.72 28.98 -22.02
N ALA A 240 -5.89 28.35 -22.18
CA ALA A 240 -6.95 28.41 -21.17
C ALA A 240 -6.52 27.77 -19.84
N GLU A 241 -5.87 26.61 -19.90
CA GLU A 241 -5.31 25.94 -18.72
C GLU A 241 -4.21 26.80 -18.06
N ALA A 242 -3.28 27.34 -18.87
CA ALA A 242 -2.23 28.27 -18.43
C ALA A 242 -2.81 29.47 -17.67
N GLU A 243 -3.82 30.11 -18.24
CA GLU A 243 -4.47 31.28 -17.66
C GLU A 243 -5.18 30.94 -16.33
N GLN A 244 -5.92 29.83 -16.30
CA GLN A 244 -6.73 29.43 -15.15
C GLN A 244 -5.89 28.94 -13.97
N ILE A 245 -4.92 28.07 -14.23
CA ILE A 245 -4.17 27.35 -13.20
C ILE A 245 -2.91 28.11 -12.79
N TRP A 246 -2.22 28.74 -13.74
CA TRP A 246 -0.86 29.24 -13.53
C TRP A 246 -0.80 30.76 -13.44
N ILE A 247 -1.36 31.48 -14.42
CA ILE A 247 -1.20 32.94 -14.54
C ILE A 247 -2.05 33.67 -13.51
N LYS A 248 -3.36 33.40 -13.43
CA LYS A 248 -4.25 34.08 -12.46
C LYS A 248 -3.91 33.79 -10.99
N GLN A 249 -3.30 32.62 -10.72
CA GLN A 249 -2.89 32.21 -9.37
C GLN A 249 -1.51 32.76 -8.98
N ALA A 250 -0.70 33.24 -9.93
CA ALA A 250 0.57 33.87 -9.65
C ALA A 250 0.34 35.31 -9.12
N ARG A 251 0.30 35.46 -7.80
CA ARG A 251 0.35 36.75 -7.09
C ARG A 251 1.65 36.88 -6.30
#